data_AF-A0A922W2F5-F1
#
_entry.id   AF-A0A922W2F5-F1
#
_cell.length_a   1.000
_cell.length_b   1.000
_cell.length_c   1.000
_cell.angle_alpha   90.00
_cell.angle_beta   90.00
_cell.angle_gamma   90.00
#
_symmetry.space_group_name_H-M   'P 1'
#
loop_
_entity.id
_entity.type
_entity.pdbx_description
1 polymer ?
#
loop_
_entity_poly.entity_id
_entity_poly.type
_entity_poly.pdbx_seq_one_letter_code
_entity_poly.pdbx_strand_id
1 'polypeptide(L)' 'QVLAFERIEGSERIIAAFNLSAEPAAWPAALPEKGAVVMAVNDATPGSLPGHGALLYTPD' A
#
# COMPACT_ATOMS: atom_id res chain seq x y z
N GLN A 1 -9.88 -7.30 4.87
CA GLN A 1 -9.91 -7.52 3.40
C GLN A 1 -9.03 -6.46 2.77
N VAL A 2 -8.19 -6.81 1.80
CA VAL A 2 -7.27 -5.85 1.15
C VAL A 2 -7.65 -5.66 -0.30
N LEU A 3 -7.73 -4.40 -0.74
CA LEU A 3 -7.73 -4.03 -2.16
C LEU A 3 -6.36 -3.43 -2.47
N ALA A 4 -5.68 -3.99 -3.46
CA ALA A 4 -4.43 -3.42 -3.95
C ALA A 4 -4.38 -3.45 -5.47
N PHE A 5 -3.80 -2.42 -6.05
CA PHE A 5 -3.55 -2.33 -7.48
C PHE A 5 -2.33 -1.45 -7.74
N GLU A 6 -1.76 -1.61 -8.93
CA GLU A 6 -0.64 -0.80 -9.39
C GLU A 6 -1.07 0.02 -10.61
N ARG A 7 -0.65 1.28 -10.67
CA ARG A 7 -0.66 2.08 -11.89
C ARG A 7 0.75 2.06 -12.47
N ILE A 8 0.86 1.72 -13.75
CA ILE A 8 2.14 1.59 -14.45
C ILE A 8 2.09 2.44 -15.73
N GLU A 9 3.12 3.27 -15.95
CA GLU A 9 3.31 4.06 -17.16
C GLU A 9 4.82 4.12 -17.48
N GLY A 10 5.25 3.40 -18.52
CA GLY A 10 6.68 3.23 -18.80
C GLY A 10 7.41 2.54 -17.65
N SER A 11 8.42 3.20 -17.10
CA SER A 11 9.17 2.74 -15.90
C SER A 11 8.58 3.25 -14.59
N GLU A 12 7.58 4.13 -14.62
CA GLU A 12 6.99 4.70 -13.42
C GLU A 12 5.88 3.80 -12.88
N ARG A 13 5.86 3.63 -11.56
CA ARG A 13 4.91 2.78 -10.85
C ARG A 13 4.39 3.50 -9.60
N ILE A 14 3.09 3.42 -9.39
CA ILE A 14 2.44 3.81 -8.13
C ILE A 14 1.65 2.61 -7.64
N ILE A 15 1.86 2.21 -6.40
CA ILE A 15 1.11 1.15 -5.75
C ILE A 15 0.10 1.79 -4.81
N ALA A 16 -1.15 1.34 -4.90
CA ALA A 16 -2.22 1.72 -3.99
C ALA A 16 -2.69 0.49 -3.22
N ALA A 17 -2.71 0.56 -1.89
CA ALA A 17 -3.19 -0.50 -1.02
C ALA A 17 -4.17 0.05 0.02
N PHE A 18 -5.30 -0.65 0.21
CA PHE A 18 -6.37 -0.25 1.11
C PHE A 18 -6.78 -1.43 1.98
N ASN A 19 -6.75 -1.22 3.30
CA ASN A 19 -7.37 -2.13 4.24
C ASN A 19 -8.85 -1.76 4.40
N LEU A 20 -9.73 -2.65 3.95
CA LEU A 20 -11.18 -2.46 4.00
C LEU A 20 -11.79 -2.92 5.34
N SER A 21 -10.96 -3.36 6.30
CA SER A 21 -11.39 -3.80 7.64
C SER A 21 -10.81 -2.94 8.76
N ALA A 22 -11.43 -3.01 9.94
CA ALA A 22 -10.98 -2.32 11.15
C ALA A 22 -9.73 -2.95 11.80
N GLU A 23 -9.50 -4.24 11.54
CA GLU A 23 -8.30 -4.95 12.03
C GLU A 23 -7.11 -4.73 11.10
N PRO A 24 -5.86 -4.75 11.61
CA PRO A 24 -4.67 -4.79 10.76
C PRO A 24 -4.74 -5.93 9.75
N ALA A 25 -4.37 -5.65 8.51
CA ALA A 25 -4.33 -6.64 7.46
C ALA A 25 -2.90 -7.10 7.21
N ALA A 26 -2.76 -8.39 6.88
CA ALA A 26 -1.49 -8.90 6.38
C ALA A 26 -1.09 -8.15 5.11
N TRP A 27 0.19 -7.81 5.00
CA TRP A 27 0.74 -7.21 3.80
C TRP A 27 0.65 -8.21 2.64
N PRO A 28 0.13 -7.82 1.46
CA PRO A 28 0.07 -8.74 0.32
C PRO A 28 1.47 -9.12 -0.16
N ALA A 29 1.76 -10.42 -0.24
CA ALA A 29 3.10 -10.94 -0.59
C ALA A 29 3.62 -10.49 -1.98
N ALA A 30 2.74 -10.05 -2.88
CA ALA A 30 3.12 -9.55 -4.20
C ALA A 30 3.55 -8.07 -4.20
N LEU A 31 3.32 -7.32 -3.12
CA LEU A 31 3.61 -5.90 -3.05
C LEU A 31 5.00 -5.66 -2.43
N PRO A 32 5.84 -4.79 -3.03
CA PRO A 32 7.09 -4.33 -2.44
C PRO A 32 6.89 -3.73 -1.04
N GLU A 33 7.76 -4.07 -0.10
CA GLU A 33 7.73 -3.57 1.28
C GLU A 33 8.59 -2.31 1.49
N LYS A 34 9.10 -1.72 0.40
CA LYS A 34 9.92 -0.50 0.42
C LYS A 34 9.53 0.43 -0.71
N GLY A 35 9.83 1.71 -0.54
CA GLY A 35 9.50 2.76 -1.48
C GLY A 35 9.25 4.10 -0.80
N ALA A 36 9.05 5.14 -1.60
CA ALA A 36 8.71 6.47 -1.11
C ALA A 36 7.20 6.62 -0.96
N VAL A 37 6.76 7.00 0.25
CA VAL A 37 5.35 7.24 0.56
C VAL A 37 4.89 8.54 -0.12
N VAL A 38 3.80 8.44 -0.90
CA VAL A 38 3.12 9.58 -1.51
C VAL A 38 1.95 10.04 -0.64
N MET A 39 1.20 9.09 -0.08
CA MET A 39 0.09 9.35 0.85
C MET A 39 -0.07 8.18 1.81
N ALA A 40 -0.36 8.48 3.07
CA ALA A 40 -0.67 7.49 4.11
C ALA A 40 -1.89 7.92 4.92
N VAL A 41 -2.71 6.93 5.29
CA VAL A 41 -3.84 7.06 6.21
C VAL A 41 -3.66 6.04 7.32
N ASN A 42 -3.92 6.45 8.56
CA ASN A 42 -3.76 5.65 9.78
C ASN A 42 -2.36 5.01 9.90
N ASP A 43 -1.32 5.79 9.63
CA ASP A 43 0.08 5.37 9.74
C ASP A 43 0.46 4.16 8.88
N ALA A 44 -0.26 3.92 7.77
CA ALA A 44 0.11 2.89 6.81
C ALA A 44 1.51 3.17 6.20
N THR A 45 2.32 2.12 6.06
CA THR A 45 3.65 2.17 5.46
C THR A 45 3.83 0.99 4.52
N PRO A 46 4.79 1.00 3.58
CA PRO A 46 5.21 -0.22 2.90
C PRO A 46 5.51 -1.31 3.95
N GLY A 47 4.90 -2.49 3.79
CA GLY A 47 5.00 -3.61 4.75
C GLY A 47 4.04 -3.58 5.95
N SER A 48 3.27 -2.50 6.16
CA SER A 48 2.32 -2.40 7.29
C SER A 48 0.99 -1.76 6.85
N LEU A 49 -0.11 -2.48 7.04
CA LEU A 49 -1.45 -2.01 6.70
C LEU A 49 -2.40 -2.04 7.90
N PRO A 50 -2.41 -0.97 8.73
CA PRO A 50 -3.30 -0.85 9.89
C PRO A 50 -4.78 -0.87 9.51
N GLY A 51 -5.64 -0.97 10.52
CA GLY A 51 -7.09 -0.90 10.37
C GLY A 51 -7.53 0.35 9.63
N HIS A 52 -8.36 0.18 8.60
CA HIS A 52 -8.79 1.26 7.69
C HIS A 52 -7.64 2.07 7.07
N GLY A 53 -6.41 1.53 7.08
CA GLY A 53 -5.24 2.15 6.49
C GLY A 53 -5.32 2.18 4.97
N ALA A 54 -4.78 3.25 4.39
CA ALA A 54 -4.63 3.40 2.96
C ALA A 54 -3.22 3.94 2.67
N LEU A 55 -2.61 3.43 1.62
CA LEU A 55 -1.25 3.82 1.23
C LEU A 55 -1.16 3.99 -0.29
N LEU A 56 -0.58 5.10 -0.72
CA LEU A 56 -0.01 5.28 -2.05
C LEU A 56 1.49 5.46 -1.91
N TYR A 57 2.28 4.71 -2.66
CA TYR A 57 3.74 4.80 -2.64
C TYR A 57 4.36 4.43 -3.98
N THR A 58 5.55 4.96 -4.26
CA THR A 58 6.38 4.56 -5.39
C THR A 58 7.37 3.49 -4.91
N PRO A 59 7.32 2.25 -5.43
CA PRO A 59 8.24 1.20 -5.00
C PRO A 59 9.68 1.50 -5.46
N ASP A 60 10.65 1.01 -4.69
CA ASP A 60 12.08 1.03 -5.08
C ASP A 60 12.38 0.12 -6.29
#